data_AF-A0A0Q8EFF3-F1
#
_entry.id   AF-A0A0Q8EFF3-F1
#
_cell.length_a   1.000
_cell.length_b   1.000
_cell.length_c   1.000
_cell.angle_alpha   90.00
_cell.angle_beta   90.00
_cell.angle_gamma   90.00
#
_symmetry.space_group_name_H-M   'P 1'
#
loop_
_entity.id
_entity.type
_entity.pdbx_description
1 polymer ?
#
loop_
_entity_poly.entity_id
_entity_poly.type
_entity_poly.pdbx_seq_one_letter_code
_entity_poly.pdbx_strand_id
1 'polypeptide(L)'
;MSQDQTDGGGSGTAPTGAELPEYAERVLDVADLIPPGRVMTYGDIAEWLGEGGPRQVGRVMALYGSAVPWWRVVRSDGTLLPAHELRALDHYRAEGTPLREASHRAEGHIPRIDMRRARWDGGGQADAAPDEGRGPGEPGGPGDQDGPGEPGGPGGPGGPGEKAHT
;
A
#
# COMPACT_ATOMS: atom_id res chain seq x y z
N MET A 1 -60.34 48.23 12.48
CA MET A 1 -59.68 47.07 13.09
C MET A 1 -58.98 46.35 11.94
N SER A 2 -57.67 46.59 11.70
CA SER A 2 -56.54 45.89 12.36
C SER A 2 -56.72 44.37 12.17
N GLN A 3 -55.86 43.61 11.51
CA GLN A 3 -54.42 43.71 11.21
C GLN A 3 -54.18 42.98 9.87
N ASP A 4 -53.34 43.45 8.96
CA ASP A 4 -51.88 43.31 8.97
C ASP A 4 -51.39 41.91 9.35
N GLN A 5 -51.06 41.11 8.32
CA GLN A 5 -49.96 40.17 8.40
C GLN A 5 -49.42 39.99 6.98
N THR A 6 -48.44 40.83 6.64
CA THR A 6 -47.51 40.55 5.55
C THR A 6 -46.30 39.81 6.10
N ASP A 7 -45.78 38.99 5.20
CA ASP A 7 -44.44 38.43 5.14
C ASP A 7 -44.03 37.29 6.08
N GLY A 8 -43.52 36.27 5.41
CA GLY A 8 -42.88 35.09 5.96
C GLY A 8 -42.13 34.41 4.83
N GLY A 9 -41.33 35.20 4.10
CA GLY A 9 -40.30 34.71 3.20
C GLY A 9 -39.45 33.66 3.90
N GLY A 10 -39.65 32.41 3.50
CA GLY A 10 -38.80 31.27 3.79
C GLY A 10 -38.50 30.55 2.49
N SER A 11 -37.89 31.28 1.54
CA SER A 11 -37.18 30.67 0.42
C SER A 11 -35.94 29.96 0.98
N GLY A 12 -36.17 28.81 1.62
CA GLY A 12 -35.14 27.88 2.02
C GLY A 12 -34.92 26.90 0.88
N THR A 13 -34.09 27.33 -0.07
CA THR A 13 -33.41 26.54 -1.11
C THR A 13 -33.77 25.05 -1.11
N ALA A 14 -34.62 24.64 -2.07
CA ALA A 14 -34.64 23.25 -2.49
C ALA A 14 -33.19 22.81 -2.79
N PRO A 15 -32.71 21.65 -2.33
CA PRO A 15 -31.36 21.21 -2.63
C PRO A 15 -31.23 21.16 -4.15
N THR A 16 -30.43 22.08 -4.69
CA THR A 16 -30.13 22.13 -6.12
C THR A 16 -29.39 20.84 -6.42
N GLY A 17 -29.98 20.00 -7.28
CA GLY A 17 -29.42 18.68 -7.56
C GLY A 17 -28.01 18.79 -8.13
N ALA A 18 -26.99 18.42 -7.34
CA ALA A 18 -25.66 17.96 -7.74
C ALA A 18 -24.77 17.73 -6.51
N GLU A 19 -25.08 16.77 -5.63
CA GLU A 19 -24.15 16.40 -4.55
C GLU A 19 -23.00 15.48 -4.99
N LEU A 20 -22.65 15.42 -6.28
CA LEU A 20 -21.41 14.78 -6.76
C LEU A 20 -20.81 15.51 -7.98
N PRO A 21 -20.32 16.75 -7.81
CA PRO A 21 -19.09 17.17 -8.51
C PRO A 21 -17.87 17.41 -7.59
N GLU A 22 -17.95 18.22 -6.53
CA GLU A 22 -16.76 18.50 -5.68
C GLU A 22 -16.36 17.32 -4.78
N TYR A 23 -17.34 16.57 -4.25
CA TYR A 23 -17.05 15.35 -3.47
C TYR A 23 -16.44 14.25 -4.35
N ALA A 24 -16.88 14.17 -5.62
CA ALA A 24 -16.33 13.19 -6.54
C ALA A 24 -14.85 13.49 -6.81
N GLU A 25 -14.50 14.74 -7.10
CA GLU A 25 -13.11 15.19 -7.26
C GLU A 25 -12.27 14.83 -6.03
N ARG A 26 -12.73 15.15 -4.81
CA ARG A 26 -11.99 14.81 -3.59
C ARG A 26 -11.80 13.30 -3.37
N VAL A 27 -12.79 12.47 -3.71
CA VAL A 27 -12.64 11.01 -3.65
C VAL A 27 -11.61 10.51 -4.66
N LEU A 28 -11.61 11.06 -5.88
CA LEU A 28 -10.66 10.70 -6.93
C LEU A 28 -9.23 11.14 -6.57
N ASP A 29 -9.07 12.33 -6.01
CA ASP A 29 -7.79 12.84 -5.50
C ASP A 29 -7.22 11.90 -4.43
N VAL A 30 -8.04 11.46 -3.47
CA VAL A 30 -7.60 10.49 -2.46
C VAL A 30 -7.19 9.17 -3.09
N ALA A 31 -7.93 8.68 -4.10
CA ALA A 31 -7.58 7.44 -4.80
C ALA A 31 -6.22 7.55 -5.52
N ASP A 32 -5.91 8.69 -6.14
CA ASP A 32 -4.62 8.96 -6.79
C ASP A 32 -3.46 9.07 -5.79
N LEU A 33 -3.72 9.56 -4.57
CA LEU A 33 -2.71 9.66 -3.51
C LEU A 33 -2.27 8.31 -2.95
N ILE A 34 -3.08 7.25 -3.07
CA ILE A 34 -2.74 5.94 -2.52
C ILE A 34 -1.48 5.41 -3.22
N PRO A 35 -0.37 5.15 -2.51
CA PRO A 35 0.87 4.69 -3.15
C PRO A 35 0.72 3.35 -3.87
N PRO A 36 1.52 3.07 -4.91
CA PRO A 36 1.59 1.74 -5.51
C PRO A 36 1.83 0.66 -4.46
N GLY A 37 1.12 -0.46 -4.59
CA GLY A 37 1.25 -1.60 -3.66
C GLY A 37 0.46 -1.44 -2.37
N ARG A 38 -0.22 -0.29 -2.18
CA ARG A 38 -1.07 0.00 -1.03
C ARG A 38 -2.54 0.16 -1.44
N VAL A 39 -3.42 0.02 -0.45
CA VAL A 39 -4.87 0.15 -0.63
C VAL A 39 -5.52 0.92 0.51
N MET A 40 -6.66 1.55 0.23
CA MET A 40 -7.58 2.06 1.24
C MET A 40 -8.96 1.44 1.03
N THR A 41 -9.73 1.28 2.11
CA THR A 41 -11.12 0.86 1.97
C THR A 41 -12.02 2.04 1.58
N TYR A 42 -13.18 1.76 1.00
CA TYR A 42 -14.22 2.79 0.80
C TYR A 42 -14.57 3.54 2.10
N GLY A 43 -14.51 2.87 3.24
CA GLY A 43 -14.73 3.49 4.54
C GLY A 43 -13.56 4.37 4.95
N ASP A 44 -12.33 3.92 4.71
CA ASP A 44 -11.13 4.69 5.04
C ASP A 44 -11.10 6.02 4.27
N ILE A 45 -11.52 6.01 3.01
CA ILE A 45 -11.63 7.25 2.20
C ILE A 45 -12.72 8.18 2.76
N ALA A 46 -13.88 7.64 3.15
CA ALA A 46 -14.93 8.44 3.77
C ALA A 46 -14.47 9.05 5.11
N GLU A 47 -13.75 8.27 5.92
CA GLU A 47 -13.14 8.73 7.17
C GLU A 47 -12.06 9.79 6.92
N TRP A 48 -11.21 9.59 5.91
CA TRP A 48 -10.17 10.52 5.50
C TRP A 48 -10.74 11.89 5.12
N LEU A 49 -11.81 11.88 4.33
CA LEU A 49 -12.50 13.10 3.90
C LEU A 49 -13.31 13.75 5.03
N GLY A 50 -13.62 13.01 6.10
CA GLY A 50 -14.45 13.48 7.21
C GLY A 50 -15.92 13.69 6.82
N GLU A 51 -16.33 13.24 5.64
CA GLU A 51 -17.68 13.43 5.11
C GLU A 51 -18.12 12.30 4.16
N GLY A 52 -19.43 12.23 3.98
CA GLY A 52 -20.07 11.15 3.23
C GLY A 52 -19.93 9.79 3.94
N GLY A 53 -20.11 8.71 3.18
CA GLY A 53 -19.98 7.37 3.70
C GLY A 53 -19.47 6.37 2.66
N PRO A 54 -19.11 5.13 3.08
CA PRO A 54 -18.51 4.13 2.20
C PRO A 54 -19.32 3.86 0.92
N ARG A 55 -20.65 3.94 1.02
CA ARG A 55 -21.57 3.76 -0.13
C ARG A 55 -21.52 4.92 -1.12
N GLN A 56 -21.35 6.16 -0.63
CA GLN A 56 -21.17 7.32 -1.49
C GLN A 56 -19.84 7.25 -2.23
N VAL A 57 -18.74 6.90 -1.55
CA VAL A 57 -17.44 6.65 -2.18
C VAL A 57 -17.55 5.54 -3.24
N GLY A 58 -18.21 4.43 -2.90
CA GLY A 58 -18.44 3.33 -3.85
C GLY A 58 -19.22 3.77 -5.10
N ARG A 59 -20.23 4.65 -4.95
CA ARG A 59 -20.96 5.23 -6.07
C ARG A 59 -20.08 6.13 -6.93
N VAL A 60 -19.22 6.95 -6.32
CA VAL A 60 -18.25 7.79 -7.05
C VAL A 60 -17.30 6.91 -7.86
N MET A 61 -16.69 5.90 -7.24
CA MET A 61 -15.75 5.01 -7.93
C MET A 61 -16.41 4.25 -9.09
N ALA A 62 -17.67 3.87 -8.96
CA ALA A 62 -18.41 3.21 -10.03
C ALA A 62 -18.73 4.14 -11.23
N LEU A 63 -18.91 5.44 -10.99
CA LEU A 63 -19.30 6.41 -12.01
C LEU A 63 -18.10 7.14 -12.64
N TYR A 64 -17.07 7.44 -11.85
CA TYR A 64 -15.96 8.34 -12.21
C TYR A 64 -14.58 7.72 -11.99
N GLY A 65 -14.48 6.54 -11.34
CA GLY A 65 -13.21 5.94 -10.93
C GLY A 65 -12.35 5.37 -12.05
N SER A 66 -12.83 5.33 -13.30
CA SER A 66 -12.08 4.73 -14.42
C SER A 66 -10.80 5.48 -14.79
N ALA A 67 -10.67 6.74 -14.37
CA ALA A 67 -9.51 7.59 -14.65
C ALA A 67 -8.39 7.53 -13.59
N VAL A 68 -8.65 6.92 -12.43
CA VAL A 68 -7.74 6.84 -11.27
C VAL A 68 -7.35 5.38 -11.01
N PRO A 69 -6.37 5.06 -10.12
CA PRO A 69 -6.00 3.68 -9.82
C PRO A 69 -7.05 3.01 -8.93
N TRP A 70 -8.24 2.77 -9.49
CA TRP A 70 -9.42 2.26 -8.80
C TRP A 70 -9.20 0.94 -8.08
N TRP A 71 -8.23 0.12 -8.53
CA TRP A 71 -7.85 -1.12 -7.84
C TRP A 71 -7.27 -0.84 -6.44
N ARG A 72 -6.75 0.35 -6.16
CA ARG A 72 -6.28 0.73 -4.82
C ARG A 72 -7.40 1.06 -3.84
N VAL A 73 -8.65 1.17 -4.32
CA VAL A 73 -9.84 1.41 -3.48
C VAL A 73 -10.67 0.14 -3.37
N VAL A 74 -10.68 -0.46 -2.18
CA VAL A 74 -11.13 -1.85 -2.00
C VAL A 74 -12.24 -2.00 -0.97
N ARG A 75 -12.85 -3.19 -0.95
CA ARG A 75 -13.77 -3.58 0.11
C ARG A 75 -12.99 -3.85 1.40
N SER A 76 -13.65 -3.65 2.55
CA SER A 76 -13.05 -3.86 3.87
C SER A 76 -12.61 -5.30 4.15
N ASP A 77 -13.16 -6.28 3.42
CA ASP A 77 -12.83 -7.69 3.53
C ASP A 77 -11.67 -8.14 2.60
N GLY A 78 -11.09 -7.21 1.82
CA GLY A 78 -9.99 -7.48 0.89
C GLY A 78 -10.40 -8.34 -0.31
N THR A 79 -11.70 -8.51 -0.56
CA THR A 79 -12.22 -9.22 -1.72
C THR A 79 -12.10 -8.34 -2.97
N LEU A 80 -11.66 -8.93 -4.08
CA LEU A 80 -11.54 -8.22 -5.36
C LEU A 80 -12.92 -7.83 -5.90
N LEU A 81 -12.97 -6.72 -6.65
CA LEU A 81 -14.22 -6.23 -7.20
C LEU A 81 -14.74 -7.19 -8.28
N PRO A 82 -15.99 -7.68 -8.15
CA PRO A 82 -16.60 -8.58 -9.13
C PRO A 82 -16.56 -8.03 -10.55
N ALA A 83 -16.38 -8.92 -11.53
CA ALA A 83 -16.28 -8.63 -12.97
C ALA A 83 -15.02 -7.86 -13.42
N HIS A 84 -14.13 -7.49 -12.49
CA HIS A 84 -12.88 -6.80 -12.79
C HIS A 84 -11.65 -7.48 -12.16
N GLU A 85 -11.82 -8.71 -11.65
CA GLU A 85 -10.84 -9.41 -10.83
C GLU A 85 -9.54 -9.62 -11.59
N LEU A 86 -9.60 -10.00 -12.88
CA LEU A 86 -8.41 -10.24 -13.69
C LEU A 86 -7.61 -8.96 -13.93
N ARG A 87 -8.29 -7.86 -14.28
CA ARG A 87 -7.59 -6.56 -14.47
C ARG A 87 -7.01 -6.05 -13.16
N ALA A 88 -7.77 -6.12 -12.07
CA ALA A 88 -7.28 -5.71 -10.76
C ALA A 88 -6.07 -6.55 -10.34
N LEU A 89 -6.10 -7.86 -10.58
CA LEU A 89 -5.01 -8.76 -10.24
C LEU A 89 -3.71 -8.44 -10.99
N ASP A 90 -3.78 -8.07 -12.27
CA ASP A 90 -2.61 -7.64 -13.03
C ASP A 90 -1.97 -6.38 -12.44
N HIS A 91 -2.79 -5.39 -12.04
CA HIS A 91 -2.29 -4.21 -11.34
C HIS A 91 -1.67 -4.55 -9.98
N TYR A 92 -2.32 -5.39 -9.17
CA TYR A 92 -1.76 -5.79 -7.87
C TYR A 92 -0.42 -6.51 -8.00
N ARG A 93 -0.27 -7.36 -9.01
CA ARG A 93 1.00 -8.04 -9.29
C ARG A 93 2.07 -7.06 -9.76
N ALA A 94 1.72 -6.14 -10.66
CA ALA A 94 2.64 -5.14 -11.17
C ALA A 94 3.14 -4.19 -10.06
N GLU A 95 2.28 -3.86 -9.10
CA GLU A 95 2.61 -2.96 -7.99
C GLU A 95 3.20 -3.66 -6.75
N GLY A 96 3.22 -5.00 -6.74
CA GLY A 96 3.63 -5.75 -5.56
C GLY A 96 2.67 -5.62 -4.36
N THR A 97 1.38 -5.38 -4.61
CA THR A 97 0.37 -5.31 -3.56
C THR A 97 0.33 -6.63 -2.78
N PRO A 98 0.44 -6.63 -1.44
CA PRO A 98 0.39 -7.85 -0.65
C PRO A 98 -0.91 -8.63 -0.86
N LEU A 99 -0.81 -9.86 -1.38
CA LEU A 99 -1.92 -10.79 -1.56
C LEU A 99 -1.79 -11.96 -0.59
N ARG A 100 -2.93 -12.48 -0.11
CA ARG A 100 -3.04 -13.76 0.58
C ARG A 100 -3.16 -14.86 -0.44
N GLU A 101 -2.58 -16.02 -0.14
CA GLU A 101 -2.73 -17.21 -0.96
C GLU A 101 -4.22 -17.51 -1.23
N ALA A 102 -4.53 -17.82 -2.48
CA ALA A 102 -5.88 -18.19 -2.86
C ALA A 102 -6.25 -19.50 -2.16
N SER A 103 -7.30 -19.48 -1.33
CA SER A 103 -7.82 -20.71 -0.77
C SER A 103 -8.35 -21.59 -1.90
N HIS A 104 -8.14 -22.91 -1.82
CA HIS A 104 -8.77 -23.88 -2.73
C HIS A 104 -10.31 -23.82 -2.73
N ARG A 105 -10.92 -23.15 -1.75
CA ARG A 105 -12.38 -22.91 -1.68
C ARG A 105 -12.81 -21.59 -2.33
N ALA A 106 -11.88 -20.74 -2.73
CA ALA A 106 -12.20 -19.48 -3.39
C ALA A 106 -12.61 -19.75 -4.84
N GLU A 107 -13.75 -19.22 -5.24
CA GLU A 107 -14.24 -19.32 -6.60
C GLU A 107 -13.21 -18.70 -7.57
N GLY A 108 -12.81 -19.48 -8.58
CA GLY A 108 -11.79 -19.06 -9.55
C GLY A 108 -10.33 -19.04 -9.06
N HIS A 109 -10.03 -19.55 -7.85
CA HIS A 109 -8.68 -19.50 -7.25
C HIS A 109 -8.08 -18.09 -7.20
N ILE A 110 -8.92 -17.08 -7.00
CA ILE A 110 -8.50 -15.68 -6.97
C ILE A 110 -7.97 -15.35 -5.56
N PRO A 111 -6.73 -14.85 -5.43
CA PRO A 111 -6.17 -14.46 -4.13
C PRO A 111 -6.91 -13.24 -3.58
N ARG A 112 -6.92 -13.07 -2.26
CA ARG A 112 -7.45 -11.86 -1.61
C ARG A 112 -6.33 -10.90 -1.27
N ILE A 113 -6.64 -9.63 -1.08
CA ILE A 113 -5.63 -8.66 -0.60
C ILE A 113 -5.34 -8.94 0.88
N ASP A 114 -4.06 -8.95 1.26
CA ASP A 114 -3.68 -9.01 2.66
C ASP A 114 -3.82 -7.62 3.29
N MET A 115 -5.04 -7.30 3.71
CA MET A 115 -5.40 -6.00 4.28
C MET A 115 -4.48 -5.58 5.44
N ARG A 116 -3.92 -6.53 6.21
CA ARG A 116 -3.00 -6.20 7.32
C ARG A 116 -1.70 -5.58 6.85
N ARG A 117 -1.24 -5.96 5.65
CA ARG A 117 0.03 -5.49 5.06
C ARG A 117 -0.18 -4.41 4.02
N ALA A 118 -1.29 -4.46 3.28
CA ALA A 118 -1.54 -3.59 2.15
C ALA A 118 -2.21 -2.26 2.54
N ARG A 119 -2.93 -2.20 3.68
CA ARG A 119 -3.67 -0.99 4.07
C ARG A 119 -2.74 0.20 4.27
N TRP A 120 -3.10 1.33 3.68
CA TRP A 120 -2.46 2.62 3.88
C TRP A 120 -3.35 3.50 4.77
N ASP A 121 -2.70 4.23 5.66
CA ASP A 121 -3.29 5.07 6.70
C ASP A 121 -3.01 6.56 6.47
N GLY A 122 -2.43 6.92 5.31
CA GLY A 122 -2.05 8.30 4.99
C GLY A 122 -0.60 8.67 5.26
N GLY A 123 0.15 7.82 5.96
CA GLY A 123 1.56 8.05 6.24
C GLY A 123 2.40 7.83 4.99
N GLY A 124 3.07 8.86 4.50
CA GLY A 124 4.03 8.75 3.40
C GLY A 124 5.44 8.43 3.91
N GLN A 125 6.03 7.36 3.39
CA GLN A 125 7.49 7.23 3.18
C GLN A 125 8.38 6.99 4.42
N ALA A 126 8.13 5.95 5.23
CA ALA A 126 9.02 5.60 6.34
C ALA A 126 9.89 4.33 6.16
N ASP A 127 9.73 3.55 5.08
CA ASP A 127 10.47 2.28 4.92
C ASP A 127 11.16 2.11 3.55
N ALA A 128 11.64 3.21 2.96
CA ALA A 128 12.52 3.13 1.78
C ALA A 128 13.86 3.83 2.06
N ALA A 129 14.87 2.99 2.31
CA ALA A 129 16.32 3.23 2.23
C ALA A 129 17.02 3.78 3.52
N PRO A 130 18.28 3.38 3.81
CA PRO A 130 19.28 3.12 2.78
C PRO A 130 19.73 1.66 2.64
N ASP A 131 19.79 1.26 1.36
CA ASP A 131 20.90 0.48 0.83
C ASP A 131 22.17 1.32 1.01
N GLU A 132 22.94 1.05 2.07
CA GLU A 132 24.36 1.41 2.11
C GLU A 132 25.16 0.11 2.02
N GLY A 133 25.66 -0.14 0.81
CA GLY A 133 26.55 -1.25 0.49
C GLY A 133 27.74 -1.32 1.45
N ARG A 134 27.79 -2.41 2.23
CA ARG A 134 28.98 -2.79 2.97
C ARG A 134 30.00 -3.42 2.01
N GLY A 135 30.91 -2.56 1.52
CA GLY A 135 32.30 -2.90 1.12
C GLY A 135 32.61 -2.83 -0.39
N PRO A 136 33.89 -2.67 -0.79
CA PRO A 136 35.12 -2.58 0.00
C PRO A 136 35.85 -1.23 -0.15
N GLY A 137 36.49 -0.76 0.92
CA GLY A 137 37.32 0.44 0.89
C GLY A 137 38.67 0.18 1.58
N GLU A 138 39.60 -0.42 0.85
CA GLU A 138 41.04 -0.29 1.09
C GLU A 138 41.63 0.27 -0.22
N PRO A 139 42.48 1.32 -0.18
CA PRO A 139 43.86 1.14 0.27
C PRO A 139 44.52 2.34 1.00
N GLY A 140 45.57 2.05 1.77
CA GLY A 140 46.69 2.98 1.98
C GLY A 140 47.13 3.18 3.43
N GLY A 141 48.22 2.51 3.84
CA GLY A 141 48.96 2.79 5.08
C GLY A 141 49.69 4.15 5.06
N PRO A 142 50.38 4.52 6.14
CA PRO A 142 51.74 4.01 6.36
C PRO A 142 52.02 3.61 7.82
N GLY A 143 53.20 3.03 8.01
CA GLY A 143 53.55 2.21 9.15
C GLY A 143 53.90 2.94 10.43
N ASP A 144 53.85 2.17 11.51
CA ASP A 144 54.71 2.34 12.67
C ASP A 144 55.28 0.97 13.05
N GLN A 145 56.59 0.96 13.17
CA GLN A 145 57.42 -0.18 13.51
C GLN A 145 57.66 -0.11 15.01
N ASP A 146 57.39 -1.17 15.77
CA ASP A 146 58.19 -1.55 16.93
C ASP A 146 57.81 -2.97 17.38
N GLY A 147 58.80 -3.87 17.41
CA GLY A 147 58.69 -5.21 18.02
C GLY A 147 58.88 -5.12 19.55
N PRO A 148 59.33 -6.17 20.28
CA PRO A 148 59.67 -7.56 19.90
C PRO A 148 58.73 -8.57 20.61
N GLY A 149 58.53 -9.79 20.13
CA GLY A 149 59.44 -10.93 20.27
C GLY A 149 58.85 -11.95 21.25
N GLU A 150 58.70 -13.21 20.84
CA GLU A 150 59.11 -14.42 21.57
C GLU A 150 58.57 -15.71 20.89
N PRO A 151 59.22 -16.86 21.11
CA PRO A 151 59.33 -17.93 20.11
C PRO A 151 58.63 -19.24 20.50
N GLY A 152 58.50 -20.13 19.52
CA GLY A 152 58.69 -21.57 19.75
C GLY A 152 57.54 -22.48 19.34
N GLY A 153 57.85 -23.48 18.50
CA GLY A 153 57.07 -24.71 18.41
C GLY A 153 57.03 -25.35 17.02
N PRO A 154 57.80 -26.43 16.74
CA PRO A 154 57.90 -27.04 15.43
C PRO A 154 56.95 -28.23 15.23
N GLY A 155 56.65 -28.53 13.97
CA GLY A 155 56.69 -29.91 13.48
C GLY A 155 55.40 -30.53 12.93
N GLY A 156 55.46 -30.90 11.65
CA GLY A 156 54.84 -32.14 11.15
C GLY A 156 53.95 -32.01 9.91
N PRO A 157 54.38 -32.52 8.74
CA PRO A 157 53.53 -32.74 7.57
C PRO A 157 53.09 -34.21 7.43
N GLY A 158 51.93 -34.42 6.82
CA GLY A 158 51.44 -35.71 6.32
C GLY A 158 49.97 -35.91 6.65
N GLY A 159 49.04 -36.24 5.77
CA GLY A 159 49.00 -36.71 4.38
C GLY A 159 47.57 -37.30 4.20
N PRO A 160 47.00 -37.38 2.99
CA PRO A 160 45.60 -37.75 2.82
C PRO A 160 45.40 -39.28 2.80
N GLY A 161 44.28 -39.74 3.38
CA GLY A 161 43.89 -41.14 3.40
C GLY A 161 42.39 -41.33 3.14
N GLU A 162 42.08 -41.68 1.89
CA GLU A 162 41.04 -42.60 1.41
C GLU A 162 40.63 -43.64 2.50
N LYS A 163 39.40 -44.14 2.67
CA LYS A 163 38.60 -44.92 1.72
C LYS A 163 37.13 -45.05 2.19
N ALA A 164 36.27 -45.32 1.22
CA ALA A 164 34.90 -45.81 1.34
C ALA A 164 34.80 -47.19 2.03
N HIS A 165 33.63 -47.50 2.58
CA HIS A 165 32.99 -48.82 2.71
C HIS A 165 31.47 -48.53 2.63
N THR A 166 30.79 -48.99 1.59
CA THR A 166 29.97 -50.22 1.55
C THR A 166 28.77 -50.16 2.46
#